data_AF-A0A6L7CUM6-F1
#
_entry.id   AF-A0A6L7CUM6-F1
#
_cell.length_a   1.000
_cell.length_b   1.000
_cell.length_c   1.000
_cell.angle_alpha   90.00
_cell.angle_beta   90.00
_cell.angle_gamma   90.00
#
_symmetry.space_group_name_H-M   'P 1'
#
loop_
_entity.id
_entity.type
_entity.pdbx_description
1 polymer ?
#
loop_
_entity_poly.entity_id
_entity_poly.type
_entity_poly.pdbx_seq_one_letter_code
_entity_poly.pdbx_strand_id
1 'polypeptide(L)' 'LVAMTVAASVQAKTLVYCSEGSPEGFNPQLFTSGTTYDASSVPLYNRLVEFKIGTTEVIPGLAEKWEVSEDGKTYT' A
#
# COMPACT_ATOMS: atom_id res chain seq x y z
N LEU A 1 39.03 13.09 -26.84
CA LEU A 1 38.10 13.73 -25.89
C LEU A 1 36.85 12.86 -25.79
N VAL A 2 36.84 11.89 -24.88
CA VAL A 2 35.68 11.04 -24.61
C VAL A 2 34.80 11.80 -23.62
N ALA A 3 33.62 12.21 -24.07
CA ALA A 3 32.65 12.92 -23.22
C ALA A 3 32.13 11.95 -22.15
N MET A 4 32.43 12.25 -20.88
CA MET A 4 31.77 11.60 -19.74
C MET A 4 30.34 12.14 -19.65
N THR A 5 29.37 11.34 -20.09
CA THR A 5 27.97 11.57 -19.77
C THR A 5 27.75 11.25 -18.28
N VAL A 6 27.62 12.28 -17.45
CA VAL A 6 27.21 12.13 -16.05
C VAL A 6 25.76 11.68 -16.04
N ALA A 7 25.52 10.40 -15.72
CA ALA A 7 24.18 9.92 -15.39
C ALA A 7 23.76 10.56 -14.06
N ALA A 8 22.89 11.57 -14.10
CA ALA A 8 22.30 12.12 -12.89
C ALA A 8 21.50 11.01 -12.19
N SER A 9 21.89 10.67 -10.97
CA SER A 9 21.11 9.78 -10.11
C SER A 9 19.77 10.45 -9.79
N VAL A 10 18.67 9.90 -10.31
CA VAL A 10 17.32 10.28 -9.88
C VAL A 10 17.16 9.78 -8.45
N GLN A 11 17.33 10.66 -7.48
CA GLN A 11 17.05 10.36 -6.07
C GLN A 11 15.58 10.66 -5.79
N ALA A 12 14.88 9.71 -5.17
CA ALA A 12 13.51 9.93 -4.72
C ALA A 12 13.47 11.11 -3.73
N LYS A 13 12.49 12.01 -3.90
CA LYS A 13 12.27 13.13 -2.98
C LYS A 13 11.51 12.64 -1.75
N THR A 14 11.85 13.18 -0.59
CA THR A 14 11.07 12.95 0.63
C THR A 14 9.68 13.56 0.48
N LEU A 15 8.65 12.73 0.66
CA LEU A 15 7.28 13.21 0.86
C LEU A 15 7.07 13.50 2.35
N VAL A 16 6.69 14.74 2.68
CA VAL A 16 6.28 15.12 4.04
C VAL A 16 4.77 15.30 4.03
N TYR A 17 4.07 14.48 4.81
CA TYR A 17 2.62 14.49 4.96
C TYR A 17 2.24 14.97 6.37
N CYS A 18 1.29 15.90 6.46
CA CYS A 18 0.72 16.35 7.74
C CYS A 18 -0.55 15.52 8.00
N SER A 19 -0.44 14.55 8.90
CA SER A 19 -1.57 13.73 9.33
C SER A 19 -2.60 14.56 10.08
N GLU A 20 -3.88 14.18 9.98
CA GLU A 20 -5.02 14.77 10.69
C GLU A 20 -4.86 14.69 12.24
N GLY A 21 -4.04 13.75 12.71
CA GLY A 21 -3.71 13.55 14.12
C GLY A 21 -2.66 12.45 14.33
N SER A 22 -2.34 12.19 15.59
CA SER A 22 -1.46 11.07 15.97
C SER A 22 -2.19 9.74 15.83
N PRO A 23 -1.55 8.68 15.31
CA PRO A 23 -2.14 7.35 15.29
C PRO A 23 -2.22 6.78 16.72
N GLU A 24 -3.23 5.95 16.97
CA GLU A 24 -3.40 5.24 18.24
C GLU A 24 -2.35 4.12 18.42
N GLY A 25 -1.82 3.60 17.31
CA GLY A 25 -0.75 2.63 17.27
C GLY A 25 -0.50 2.13 15.84
N PHE A 26 0.33 1.09 15.71
CA PHE A 26 0.72 0.54 14.41
C PHE A 26 0.22 -0.88 14.16
N ASN A 27 -0.66 -1.40 15.02
CA ASN A 27 -1.27 -2.72 14.80
C ASN A 27 -2.67 -2.56 14.18
N PRO A 28 -2.86 -2.87 12.89
CA PRO A 28 -4.13 -2.63 12.19
C PRO A 28 -5.30 -3.46 12.73
N GLN A 29 -5.02 -4.53 13.48
CA GLN A 29 -6.05 -5.41 14.06
C GLN A 29 -6.72 -4.81 15.30
N LEU A 30 -6.16 -3.75 15.89
CA LEU A 30 -6.60 -3.19 17.16
C LEU A 30 -7.36 -1.86 17.03
N PHE A 31 -7.33 -1.21 15.87
CA PHE A 31 -7.83 0.16 15.69
C PHE A 31 -8.70 0.29 14.43
N THR A 32 -9.56 1.32 14.40
CA THR A 32 -10.54 1.52 13.32
C THR A 32 -10.63 2.95 12.78
N SER A 33 -9.82 3.88 13.29
CA SER A 33 -9.81 5.27 12.83
C SER A 33 -9.03 5.42 11.52
N GLY A 34 -9.52 6.30 10.63
CA GLY A 34 -8.83 6.65 9.39
C GLY A 34 -7.45 7.23 9.64
N THR A 35 -7.31 8.11 10.64
CA THR A 35 -6.04 8.69 11.06
C THR A 35 -5.00 7.63 11.46
N THR A 36 -5.40 6.54 12.12
CA THR A 36 -4.50 5.43 12.43
C THR A 36 -4.15 4.63 11.15
N TYR A 37 -5.11 4.42 10.25
CA TYR A 37 -4.90 3.71 8.99
C TYR A 37 -3.96 4.44 8.03
N ASP A 38 -4.02 5.77 7.99
CA ASP A 38 -3.13 6.65 7.21
C ASP A 38 -1.66 6.49 7.58
N ALA A 39 -1.37 6.21 8.86
CA ALA A 39 -0.01 6.03 9.36
C ALA A 39 0.45 4.57 9.41
N SER A 40 -0.49 3.60 9.42
CA SER A 40 -0.18 2.18 9.66
C SER A 40 -0.65 1.25 8.55
N SER A 41 -1.96 1.08 8.40
CA SER A 41 -2.56 -0.06 7.70
C SER A 41 -2.25 -0.10 6.21
N VAL A 42 -2.16 1.06 5.56
CA VAL A 42 -1.85 1.18 4.12
C VAL A 42 -0.35 1.34 3.86
N PRO A 43 0.41 2.17 4.60
CA PRO A 43 1.83 2.36 4.31
C PRO A 43 2.75 1.25 4.82
N LEU A 44 2.39 0.54 5.90
CA LEU A 44 3.29 -0.42 6.57
C LEU A 44 2.97 -1.88 6.26
N TYR A 45 1.75 -2.21 5.85
CA TYR A 45 1.29 -3.59 5.71
C TYR A 45 0.66 -3.85 4.34
N ASN A 46 0.93 -5.03 3.79
CA ASN A 46 0.24 -5.54 2.62
C ASN A 46 -0.93 -6.44 3.02
N ARG A 47 -1.94 -6.50 2.14
CA ARG A 47 -3.09 -7.40 2.22
C ARG A 47 -2.96 -8.50 1.15
N LEU A 48 -3.80 -9.53 1.23
CA LEU A 48 -3.84 -10.58 0.20
C LEU A 48 -4.17 -9.96 -1.17
N VAL A 49 -5.14 -9.04 -1.19
CA VAL A 49 -5.51 -8.23 -2.35
C VAL A 49 -5.48 -6.75 -1.97
N GLU A 50 -5.28 -5.87 -2.95
CA GLU A 50 -5.23 -4.42 -2.76
C GLU A 50 -6.21 -3.70 -3.68
N PHE A 51 -6.39 -2.39 -3.46
CA PHE A 51 -7.09 -1.53 -4.40
C PHE A 51 -6.10 -0.79 -5.29
N LYS A 52 -6.40 -0.72 -6.60
CA LYS A 52 -5.67 0.16 -7.50
C LYS A 52 -5.90 1.61 -7.10
N ILE A 53 -4.80 2.36 -6.93
CA ILE A 53 -4.80 3.74 -6.42
C ILE A 53 -5.83 4.60 -7.16
N GLY A 54 -6.69 5.26 -6.38
CA GLY A 54 -7.73 6.17 -6.89
C GLY A 54 -8.98 5.47 -7.41
N THR A 55 -9.12 4.15 -7.24
CA THR A 55 -10.26 3.36 -7.70
C THR A 55 -10.73 2.38 -6.63
N THR A 56 -11.82 1.67 -6.91
CA THR A 56 -12.28 0.52 -6.12
C THR A 56 -12.03 -0.81 -6.83
N GLU A 57 -11.13 -0.82 -7.83
CA GLU A 57 -10.73 -2.02 -8.57
C GLU A 57 -9.80 -2.86 -7.69
N VAL A 58 -10.20 -4.10 -7.39
CA VAL A 58 -9.39 -5.06 -6.63
C VAL A 58 -8.29 -5.62 -7.53
N ILE A 59 -7.05 -5.56 -7.06
CA ILE A 59 -5.85 -6.04 -7.75
C ILE A 59 -5.04 -6.99 -6.85
N PRO A 60 -4.14 -7.81 -7.42
CA PRO A 60 -3.24 -8.65 -6.64
C PRO A 60 -2.40 -7.88 -5.61
N GLY A 61 -2.26 -8.47 -4.43
CA GLY A 61 -1.40 -8.00 -3.34
C GLY A 61 -0.36 -9.08 -3.01
N LEU A 62 -0.34 -9.56 -1.77
CA LEU A 62 0.48 -10.73 -1.40
C LEU A 62 0.01 -12.01 -2.12
N ALA A 63 -1.28 -12.13 -2.41
CA ALA A 63 -1.81 -13.18 -3.26
C ALA A 63 -1.78 -12.71 -4.72
N GLU A 64 -0.96 -13.36 -5.54
CA GLU A 64 -0.81 -13.01 -6.97
C GLU A 64 -2.03 -13.42 -7.81
N LYS A 65 -2.79 -14.40 -7.33
CA LYS A 65 -4.01 -14.92 -7.94
C LYS A 65 -4.93 -15.47 -6.85
N TRP A 66 -6.21 -15.58 -7.16
CA TRP A 66 -7.20 -16.29 -6.36
C TRP A 66 -8.29 -16.88 -7.25
N GLU A 67 -8.90 -17.95 -6.79
CA GLU A 67 -10.06 -18.58 -7.38
C GLU A 67 -11.23 -18.53 -6.38
N VAL A 68 -12.45 -18.38 -6.90
CA VAL A 68 -13.68 -18.37 -6.10
C VAL A 68 -14.54 -19.54 -6.56
N SER A 69 -15.00 -20.36 -5.63
CA SER A 69 -15.90 -21.48 -5.94
C SER A 69 -17.22 -20.99 -6.54
N GLU A 70 -17.89 -21.84 -7.31
CA GLU A 70 -19.19 -21.52 -7.93
C GLU A 70 -20.25 -21.11 -6.90
N ASP A 71 -20.20 -21.69 -5.69
CA ASP A 71 -21.11 -21.36 -4.59
C ASP A 71 -20.67 -20.15 -3.74
N GLY A 72 -19.51 -19.55 -4.03
CA GLY A 72 -18.97 -18.36 -3.38
C GLY A 72 -18.48 -18.56 -1.94
N LYS A 73 -18.32 -19.80 -1.47
CA LYS A 73 -17.94 -20.10 -0.07
C LYS A 73 -16.47 -20.44 0.12
N THR A 74 -15.75 -20.72 -0.96
CA THR A 74 -14.32 -21.06 -0.92
C THR A 74 -13.52 -20.09 -1.76
N TYR A 75 -12.46 -19.54 -1.16
CA TYR A 75 -11.50 -18.65 -1.79
C TYR A 75 -10.13 -19.32 -1.62
N THR A 76 -9.41 -19.52 -2.72
CA THR A 76 -8.07 -20.15 -2.71
C THR A 76 -7.10 -19.29 -3.49
#